data_AF-A0A3A8SN14-F1
#
_entry.id   AF-A0A3A8SN14-F1
#
_cell.length_a   1.000
_cell.length_b   1.000
_cell.length_c   1.000
_cell.angle_alpha   90.00
_cell.angle_beta   90.00
_cell.angle_gamma   90.00
#
_symmetry.space_group_name_H-M   'P 1'
#
loop_
_entity.id
_entity.type
_entity.pdbx_description
1 polymer ?
#
loop_
_entity_poly.entity_id
_entity_poly.type
_entity_poly.pdbx_seq_one_letter_code
_entity_poly.pdbx_strand_id
1 'polypeptide(L)'
;MASGLTASTGRYAWTVPSESSTVARVRVADSTRADVADVSDGAFTLTRPTQQVFINEYLPQPNPPATGGTTPDYDQQFVEIYNAGPGSVDLSGWKIHDAKSYSGADPARHTFVSGTVLPAGRAYVVYSGSTALPAGAQYATYSNGGLGLRFDRGVNQGGAGDIVYLVRADGTVQDSHSYQTSSMPVNSGYSFNRSPDLSPTGTWVEGYSLFYKASTPGKKADNTAF
;
A
#
# COMPACT_ATOMS: atom_id res chain seq x y z
N MET A 1 -23.70 2.68 -11.44
CA MET A 1 -24.86 1.85 -11.86
C MET A 1 -24.86 1.81 -13.38
N ALA A 2 -25.21 0.67 -13.99
CA ALA A 2 -25.40 0.61 -15.44
C ALA A 2 -26.76 1.21 -15.83
N SER A 3 -26.87 1.82 -17.00
CA SER A 3 -28.12 2.38 -17.53
C SER A 3 -28.21 2.14 -19.04
N GLY A 4 -29.41 2.23 -19.63
CA GLY A 4 -29.62 2.05 -21.07
C GLY A 4 -29.52 0.60 -21.57
N LEU A 5 -29.67 -0.38 -20.69
CA LEU A 5 -29.62 -1.80 -21.04
C LEU A 5 -31.02 -2.30 -21.46
N THR A 6 -31.11 -2.96 -22.62
CA THR A 6 -32.36 -3.60 -23.04
C THR A 6 -32.60 -4.88 -22.25
N ALA A 7 -33.72 -4.94 -21.52
CA ALA A 7 -34.07 -6.09 -20.68
C ALA A 7 -34.13 -7.42 -21.45
N SER A 8 -34.46 -7.40 -22.74
CA SER A 8 -34.48 -8.59 -23.61
C SER A 8 -33.11 -9.27 -23.78
N THR A 9 -32.01 -8.61 -23.39
CA THR A 9 -30.66 -9.21 -23.38
C THR A 9 -30.54 -10.30 -22.32
N GLY A 10 -31.33 -10.23 -21.24
CA GLY A 10 -31.39 -11.23 -20.17
C GLY A 10 -30.12 -11.39 -19.32
N ARG A 11 -29.05 -10.65 -19.64
CA ARG A 11 -27.76 -10.69 -18.92
C ARG A 11 -27.03 -9.36 -19.05
N TYR A 12 -26.16 -9.09 -18.07
CA TYR A 12 -25.24 -7.95 -18.09
C TYR A 12 -23.85 -8.43 -17.64
N ALA A 13 -22.84 -8.12 -18.45
CA ALA A 13 -21.46 -8.33 -18.04
C ALA A 13 -21.05 -7.20 -17.08
N TRP A 14 -20.65 -7.56 -15.86
CA TRP A 14 -20.27 -6.61 -14.83
C TRP A 14 -18.88 -6.95 -14.30
N THR A 15 -18.07 -5.92 -14.08
CA THR A 15 -16.82 -6.03 -13.33
C THR A 15 -17.13 -6.07 -11.84
N VAL A 16 -16.88 -7.23 -11.21
CA VAL A 16 -17.06 -7.41 -9.78
C VAL A 16 -16.15 -6.41 -9.01
N PRO A 17 -16.70 -5.64 -8.04
CA PRO A 17 -15.93 -4.68 -7.25
C PRO A 17 -14.84 -5.35 -6.43
N SER A 18 -13.76 -4.61 -6.18
CA SER A 18 -12.62 -5.07 -5.39
C SER A 18 -12.84 -5.03 -3.88
N GLU A 19 -14.04 -4.74 -3.40
CA GLU A 19 -14.33 -4.61 -1.96
C GLU A 19 -15.11 -5.82 -1.45
N SER A 20 -14.72 -6.32 -0.27
CA SER A 20 -15.49 -7.36 0.40
C SER A 20 -16.82 -6.79 0.91
N SER A 21 -17.90 -7.54 0.76
CA SER A 21 -19.21 -7.16 1.27
C SER A 21 -20.02 -8.40 1.61
N THR A 22 -20.70 -8.38 2.76
CA THR A 22 -21.66 -9.41 3.17
C THR A 22 -23.11 -8.98 2.93
N VAL A 23 -23.32 -7.75 2.45
CA VAL A 23 -24.64 -7.11 2.29
C VAL A 23 -24.93 -6.71 0.84
N ALA A 24 -24.11 -7.15 -0.11
CA ALA A 24 -24.29 -6.82 -1.52
C ALA A 24 -25.60 -7.40 -2.05
N ARG A 25 -26.33 -6.61 -2.85
CA ARG A 25 -27.57 -7.00 -3.53
C ARG A 25 -27.53 -6.56 -4.98
N VAL A 26 -28.25 -7.29 -5.84
CA VAL A 26 -28.47 -6.88 -7.23
C VAL A 26 -29.82 -6.19 -7.30
N ARG A 27 -29.89 -5.02 -7.97
CA ARG A 27 -31.14 -4.33 -8.27
C ARG A 27 -31.28 -4.15 -9.77
N VAL A 28 -32.45 -4.47 -10.30
CA VAL A 28 -32.87 -4.14 -11.66
C VAL A 28 -34.04 -3.17 -11.56
N ALA A 29 -34.03 -2.12 -12.38
CA ALA A 29 -35.15 -1.19 -12.44
C ALA A 29 -35.29 -0.63 -13.84
N ASP A 30 -36.53 -0.37 -14.23
CA ASP A 30 -36.81 0.42 -15.42
C ASP A 30 -36.25 1.84 -15.24
N SER A 31 -35.68 2.40 -16.31
CA SER A 31 -35.01 3.71 -16.27
C SER A 31 -35.97 4.88 -16.08
N THR A 32 -37.25 4.70 -16.40
CA THR A 32 -38.30 5.73 -16.36
C THR A 32 -39.36 5.45 -15.30
N ARG A 33 -39.45 4.19 -14.85
CA ARG A 33 -40.47 3.70 -13.92
C ARG A 33 -39.85 3.06 -12.69
N ALA A 34 -39.70 3.86 -11.63
CA ALA A 34 -39.11 3.37 -10.37
C ALA A 34 -39.96 2.30 -9.66
N ASP A 35 -41.26 2.22 -9.96
CA ASP A 35 -42.20 1.21 -9.49
C ASP A 35 -42.01 -0.15 -10.17
N VAL A 36 -41.33 -0.18 -11.32
CA VAL A 36 -40.94 -1.40 -12.02
C VAL A 36 -39.49 -1.69 -11.68
N ALA A 37 -39.29 -2.23 -10.48
CA ALA A 37 -37.98 -2.60 -9.97
C ALA A 37 -38.05 -3.90 -9.18
N ASP A 38 -36.93 -4.60 -9.16
CA ASP A 38 -36.74 -5.79 -8.36
C ASP A 38 -35.34 -5.78 -7.72
N VAL A 39 -35.23 -6.39 -6.55
CA VAL A 39 -33.99 -6.52 -5.78
C VAL A 39 -33.86 -7.97 -5.36
N SER A 40 -32.65 -8.52 -5.45
CA SER A 40 -32.40 -9.88 -4.98
C SER A 40 -32.91 -10.11 -3.55
N ASP A 41 -33.66 -11.21 -3.34
CA ASP A 41 -34.27 -11.57 -2.05
C ASP A 41 -33.23 -11.64 -0.92
N GLY A 42 -32.10 -12.26 -1.24
CA GLY A 42 -30.94 -12.39 -0.36
C GLY A 42 -29.84 -11.38 -0.69
N ALA A 43 -29.02 -11.10 0.32
CA ALA A 43 -27.68 -10.60 0.09
C ALA A 43 -26.78 -11.74 -0.39
N PHE A 44 -25.78 -11.40 -1.21
CA PHE A 44 -24.68 -12.30 -1.55
C PHE A 44 -23.37 -11.72 -1.02
N THR A 45 -22.38 -12.60 -0.88
CA THR A 45 -21.06 -12.21 -0.41
C THR A 45 -20.15 -11.89 -1.59
N LEU A 46 -19.55 -10.72 -1.55
CA LEU A 46 -18.35 -10.41 -2.30
C LEU A 46 -17.17 -10.68 -1.37
N THR A 47 -16.32 -11.63 -1.76
CA THR A 47 -15.07 -11.88 -1.04
C THR A 47 -13.94 -11.33 -1.89
N ARG A 48 -13.26 -10.29 -1.40
CA ARG A 48 -11.98 -9.90 -2.00
C ARG A 48 -11.02 -11.08 -1.80
N PRO A 49 -10.32 -11.54 -2.84
CA PRO A 49 -9.22 -12.47 -2.63
C PRO A 49 -8.21 -11.83 -1.65
N THR A 50 -7.62 -12.64 -0.78
CA THR A 50 -6.58 -12.18 0.16
C THR A 50 -5.56 -11.34 -0.60
N GLN A 51 -5.20 -10.20 -0.04
CA GLN A 51 -4.25 -9.28 -0.65
C GLN A 51 -2.93 -10.00 -0.85
N GLN A 52 -2.63 -10.33 -2.11
CA GLN A 52 -1.39 -11.02 -2.46
C GLN A 52 -0.20 -10.08 -2.32
N VAL A 53 -0.36 -8.82 -2.74
CA VAL A 53 0.64 -7.77 -2.57
C VAL A 53 0.24 -6.84 -1.44
N PHE A 54 1.10 -6.63 -0.46
CA PHE A 54 0.84 -5.76 0.69
C PHE A 54 2.14 -5.08 1.15
N ILE A 55 2.03 -4.06 1.98
CA ILE A 55 3.18 -3.38 2.59
C ILE A 55 3.71 -4.30 3.69
N ASN A 56 4.96 -4.75 3.55
CA ASN A 56 5.61 -5.64 4.51
C ASN A 56 6.42 -4.87 5.55
N GLU A 57 7.19 -3.89 5.08
CA GLU A 57 8.07 -3.08 5.91
C GLU A 57 8.12 -1.66 5.40
N TYR A 58 8.21 -0.65 6.27
CA TYR A 58 8.55 0.70 5.84
C TYR A 58 9.23 1.49 6.96
N LEU A 59 10.11 2.40 6.58
CA LEU A 59 10.81 3.27 7.52
C LEU A 59 10.13 4.65 7.58
N PRO A 60 9.31 4.94 8.61
CA PRO A 60 8.62 6.22 8.72
C PRO A 60 9.58 7.36 9.07
N GLN A 61 10.62 7.09 9.85
CA GLN A 61 11.55 8.10 10.36
C GLN A 61 12.98 7.56 10.28
N PRO A 62 13.84 8.12 9.41
CA PRO A 62 15.22 7.69 9.33
C PRO A 62 16.04 8.21 10.51
N ASN A 63 17.24 7.66 10.67
CA ASN A 63 18.19 8.19 11.64
C ASN A 63 18.65 9.60 11.23
N PRO A 64 19.04 10.43 12.22
CA PRO A 64 19.87 11.57 11.91
C PRO A 64 21.20 11.13 11.25
N PRO A 65 21.86 12.02 10.49
CA PRO A 65 23.17 11.81 9.90
C PRO A 65 24.17 11.35 10.96
N ALA A 66 25.13 10.54 10.52
CA ALA A 66 26.25 10.17 11.37
C ALA A 66 27.00 11.42 11.84
N THR A 67 27.46 11.41 13.10
CA THR A 67 28.19 12.49 13.78
C THR A 67 27.37 13.76 14.06
N GLY A 68 26.52 13.72 15.09
CA GLY A 68 26.00 14.92 15.76
C GLY A 68 25.03 15.80 14.95
N GLY A 69 24.69 15.41 13.72
CA GLY A 69 23.66 16.06 12.94
C GLY A 69 22.28 15.84 13.58
N THR A 70 21.41 16.84 13.51
CA THR A 70 20.03 16.75 14.04
C THR A 70 18.98 16.62 12.93
N THR A 71 19.38 16.72 11.67
CA THR A 71 18.48 16.74 10.50
C THR A 71 18.34 15.35 9.88
N PRO A 72 17.19 14.65 10.01
CA PRO A 72 17.03 13.30 9.46
C PRO A 72 17.38 13.19 7.98
N ASP A 73 18.04 12.10 7.59
CA ASP A 73 18.35 11.79 6.19
C ASP A 73 17.14 11.11 5.53
N TYR A 74 16.22 11.92 5.02
CA TYR A 74 14.97 11.47 4.39
C TYR A 74 15.17 10.59 3.17
N ASP A 75 16.36 10.55 2.57
CA ASP A 75 16.64 9.64 1.47
C ASP A 75 16.64 8.18 1.93
N GLN A 76 16.92 7.92 3.21
CA GLN A 76 16.93 6.57 3.80
C GLN A 76 15.54 5.98 4.07
N GLN A 77 14.47 6.78 3.98
CA GLN A 77 13.11 6.24 4.06
C GLN A 77 12.90 5.21 2.95
N PHE A 78 12.08 4.21 3.23
CA PHE A 78 11.70 3.22 2.23
C PHE A 78 10.31 2.65 2.52
N VAL A 79 9.73 2.02 1.50
CA VAL A 79 8.58 1.14 1.58
C VAL A 79 8.93 -0.16 0.88
N GLU A 80 8.73 -1.27 1.55
CA GLU A 80 8.82 -2.61 1.01
C GLU A 80 7.42 -3.21 0.88
N ILE A 81 7.12 -3.71 -0.32
CA ILE A 81 5.91 -4.49 -0.59
C ILE A 81 6.30 -5.95 -0.85
N TYR A 82 5.45 -6.89 -0.44
CA TYR A 82 5.69 -8.32 -0.63
C TYR A 82 4.53 -8.98 -1.37
N ASN A 83 4.85 -9.89 -2.30
CA ASN A 83 3.87 -10.71 -2.99
C ASN A 83 3.80 -12.13 -2.39
N ALA A 84 2.81 -12.36 -1.53
CA ALA A 84 2.45 -13.68 -1.00
C ALA A 84 1.58 -14.53 -1.94
N GLY A 85 1.24 -14.01 -3.12
CA GLY A 85 0.46 -14.72 -4.12
C GLY A 85 1.25 -15.84 -4.82
N PRO A 86 0.55 -16.78 -5.48
CA PRO A 86 1.18 -17.92 -6.16
C PRO A 86 1.80 -17.56 -7.53
N GLY A 87 1.63 -16.32 -8.01
CA GLY A 87 2.10 -15.88 -9.31
C GLY A 87 2.61 -14.45 -9.32
N SER A 88 3.21 -14.05 -10.44
CA SER A 88 3.69 -12.69 -10.65
C SER A 88 2.54 -11.68 -10.75
N VAL A 89 2.75 -10.49 -10.18
CA VAL A 89 1.80 -9.38 -10.23
C VAL A 89 2.40 -8.23 -11.02
N ASP A 90 1.64 -7.69 -11.98
CA ASP A 90 1.99 -6.47 -12.69
C ASP A 90 1.63 -5.25 -11.82
N LEU A 91 2.65 -4.48 -11.44
CA LEU A 91 2.53 -3.27 -10.64
C LEU A 91 2.43 -2.01 -11.50
N SER A 92 2.38 -2.12 -12.83
CA SER A 92 2.28 -0.98 -13.74
C SER A 92 1.20 0.02 -13.30
N GLY A 93 1.60 1.26 -13.02
CA GLY A 93 0.70 2.35 -12.63
C GLY A 93 0.19 2.30 -11.19
N TRP A 94 0.56 1.29 -10.40
CA TRP A 94 0.40 1.30 -8.95
C TRP A 94 1.19 2.45 -8.35
N LYS A 95 0.78 2.89 -7.16
CA LYS A 95 1.34 4.08 -6.52
C LYS A 95 1.58 3.87 -5.04
N ILE A 96 2.57 4.59 -4.52
CA ILE A 96 2.76 4.80 -3.09
C ILE A 96 2.36 6.24 -2.78
N HIS A 97 1.58 6.41 -1.73
CA HIS A 97 1.17 7.71 -1.23
C HIS A 97 1.42 7.84 0.28
N ASP A 98 1.64 9.06 0.71
CA ASP A 98 1.38 9.51 2.08
C ASP A 98 -0.02 10.14 2.19
N ALA A 99 -0.37 10.75 3.35
CA ALA A 99 -1.66 11.44 3.51
C ALA A 99 -1.88 12.57 2.49
N LYS A 100 -0.88 13.44 2.29
CA LYS A 100 -1.01 14.64 1.44
C LYS A 100 -1.15 14.25 -0.03
N SER A 101 -0.33 13.31 -0.50
CA SER A 101 -0.40 12.86 -1.88
C SER A 101 -1.62 12.02 -2.17
N TYR A 102 -2.15 11.26 -1.20
CA TYR A 102 -3.39 10.50 -1.39
C TYR A 102 -4.61 11.43 -1.48
N SER A 103 -4.64 12.52 -0.70
CA SER A 103 -5.71 13.53 -0.80
C SER A 103 -5.65 14.39 -2.08
N GLY A 104 -4.59 14.25 -2.89
CA GLY A 104 -4.36 15.03 -4.11
C GLY A 104 -3.73 16.40 -3.88
N ALA A 105 -3.28 16.71 -2.66
CA ALA A 105 -2.56 17.95 -2.38
C ALA A 105 -1.13 17.95 -2.95
N ASP A 106 -0.49 16.78 -3.00
CA ASP A 106 0.82 16.55 -3.60
C ASP A 106 0.73 15.46 -4.70
N PRO A 107 1.71 15.37 -5.63
CA PRO A 107 1.87 14.21 -6.50
C PRO A 107 2.10 12.92 -5.69
N ALA A 108 1.75 11.77 -6.28
CA ALA A 108 2.08 10.46 -5.71
C ALA A 108 3.57 10.36 -5.36
N ARG A 109 3.90 9.77 -4.20
CA ARG A 109 5.28 9.63 -3.73
C ARG A 109 6.09 8.72 -4.65
N HIS A 110 5.46 7.67 -5.17
CA HIS A 110 6.02 6.85 -6.24
C HIS A 110 4.92 6.34 -7.15
N THR A 111 5.21 6.22 -8.44
CA THR A 111 4.40 5.49 -9.43
C THR A 111 5.27 4.41 -10.07
N PHE A 112 4.87 3.16 -9.93
CA PHE A 112 5.55 2.03 -10.57
C PHE A 112 5.42 2.14 -12.09
N VAL A 113 6.56 2.14 -12.78
CA VAL A 113 6.63 2.31 -14.24
C VAL A 113 6.02 1.10 -14.97
N SER A 114 5.58 1.31 -16.21
CA SER A 114 5.02 0.22 -17.02
C SER A 114 6.03 -0.93 -17.19
N GLY A 115 5.54 -2.17 -17.07
CA GLY A 115 6.35 -3.38 -17.12
C GLY A 115 6.98 -3.78 -15.78
N THR A 116 6.70 -3.05 -14.69
CA THR A 116 7.16 -3.47 -13.36
C THR A 116 6.39 -4.69 -12.90
N VAL A 117 7.07 -5.84 -12.84
CA VAL A 117 6.48 -7.12 -12.41
C VAL A 117 7.13 -7.58 -11.11
N LEU A 118 6.29 -7.93 -10.12
CA LEU A 118 6.72 -8.51 -8.85
C LEU A 118 6.40 -10.01 -8.82
N PRO A 119 7.41 -10.90 -8.91
CA PRO A 119 7.21 -12.34 -8.84
C PRO A 119 6.62 -12.80 -7.51
N ALA A 120 6.04 -14.01 -7.51
CA ALA A 120 5.61 -14.70 -6.30
C ALA A 120 6.78 -14.88 -5.32
N GLY A 121 6.53 -14.66 -4.03
CA GLY A 121 7.53 -14.85 -2.97
C GLY A 121 8.67 -13.82 -2.97
N ARG A 122 8.54 -12.73 -3.73
CA ARG A 122 9.52 -11.64 -3.75
C ARG A 122 8.96 -10.38 -3.10
N ALA A 123 9.86 -9.56 -2.58
CA ALA A 123 9.56 -8.20 -2.20
C ALA A 123 10.08 -7.20 -3.24
N TYR A 124 9.48 -6.01 -3.23
CA TYR A 124 9.94 -4.85 -3.99
C TYR A 124 10.14 -3.67 -3.04
N VAL A 125 11.31 -3.01 -3.09
CA VAL A 125 11.63 -1.87 -2.23
C VAL A 125 11.64 -0.57 -3.03
N VAL A 126 10.90 0.42 -2.55
CA VAL A 126 11.00 1.81 -3.02
C VAL A 126 11.70 2.61 -1.95
N TYR A 127 12.91 3.07 -2.23
CA TYR A 127 13.63 4.03 -1.38
C TYR A 127 13.18 5.45 -1.67
N SER A 128 13.40 6.38 -0.73
CA SER A 128 13.04 7.78 -0.92
C SER A 128 13.99 8.48 -1.88
N GLY A 129 15.30 8.27 -1.72
CA GLY A 129 16.33 8.84 -2.57
C GLY A 129 17.24 7.79 -3.23
N SER A 130 17.91 8.17 -4.31
CA SER A 130 18.82 7.29 -5.05
C SER A 130 20.07 6.91 -4.26
N THR A 131 20.44 7.71 -3.26
CA THR A 131 21.59 7.48 -2.37
C THR A 131 21.38 6.28 -1.44
N ALA A 132 20.13 5.98 -1.08
CA ALA A 132 19.77 4.85 -0.23
C ALA A 132 19.57 3.54 -1.00
N LEU A 133 19.41 3.59 -2.33
CA LEU A 133 19.26 2.41 -3.18
C LEU A 133 20.60 1.66 -3.28
N PRO A 134 20.71 0.40 -2.80
CA PRO A 134 21.95 -0.35 -2.91
C PRO A 134 22.31 -0.64 -4.37
N ALA A 135 23.60 -0.47 -4.71
CA ALA A 135 24.09 -0.77 -6.05
C ALA A 135 23.82 -2.24 -6.42
N GLY A 136 23.17 -2.47 -7.57
CA GLY A 136 22.83 -3.80 -8.06
C GLY A 136 21.65 -4.47 -7.34
N ALA A 137 20.92 -3.76 -6.48
CA ALA A 137 19.70 -4.28 -5.87
C ALA A 137 18.68 -4.68 -6.95
N GLN A 138 18.13 -5.89 -6.82
CA GLN A 138 17.03 -6.37 -7.64
C GLN A 138 15.70 -6.03 -6.96
N TYR A 139 14.65 -5.83 -7.76
CA TYR A 139 13.32 -5.46 -7.27
C TYR A 139 13.37 -4.24 -6.35
N ALA A 140 14.18 -3.25 -6.73
CA ALA A 140 14.32 -2.04 -5.97
C ALA A 140 14.42 -0.82 -6.88
N THR A 141 13.87 0.29 -6.42
CA THR A 141 13.96 1.59 -7.07
C THR A 141 14.00 2.67 -6.01
N TYR A 142 14.16 3.92 -6.43
CA TYR A 142 13.86 5.08 -5.61
C TYR A 142 12.59 5.79 -6.10
N SER A 143 12.07 6.66 -5.24
CA SER A 143 10.86 7.43 -5.48
C SER A 143 10.99 8.28 -6.76
N ASN A 144 9.89 8.47 -7.47
CA ASN A 144 9.84 9.29 -8.69
C ASN A 144 8.76 10.39 -8.60
N GLY A 145 8.28 10.68 -7.39
CA GLY A 145 7.32 11.75 -7.09
C GLY A 145 7.93 13.14 -6.92
N GLY A 146 9.26 13.27 -7.08
CA GLY A 146 9.99 14.54 -7.01
C GLY A 146 10.33 15.05 -5.59
N LEU A 147 9.68 14.51 -4.54
CA LEU A 147 9.87 14.95 -3.16
C LEU A 147 10.35 13.83 -2.21
N GLY A 148 10.72 12.67 -2.74
CA GLY A 148 10.95 11.49 -1.89
C GLY A 148 9.66 10.77 -1.50
N LEU A 149 9.78 9.82 -0.57
CA LEU A 149 8.64 9.21 0.10
C LEU A 149 7.97 10.18 1.09
N ARG A 150 8.79 11.03 1.73
CA ARG A 150 8.35 12.19 2.53
C ARG A 150 7.29 11.84 3.57
N PHE A 151 7.55 10.80 4.36
CA PHE A 151 6.73 10.52 5.52
C PHE A 151 6.93 11.62 6.56
N ASP A 152 5.94 12.51 6.69
CA ASP A 152 6.04 13.76 7.44
C ASP A 152 5.71 13.50 8.92
N ARG A 153 6.64 12.94 9.70
CA ARG A 153 6.47 12.92 11.17
C ARG A 153 6.79 14.28 11.77
N GLY A 154 5.85 14.77 12.59
CA GLY A 154 5.71 16.16 13.04
C GLY A 154 6.75 16.73 14.02
N VAL A 155 8.05 16.52 13.82
CA VAL A 155 9.05 17.38 14.49
C VAL A 155 9.24 18.72 13.78
N ASN A 156 9.00 18.80 12.47
CA ASN A 156 9.13 20.04 11.67
C ASN A 156 7.78 20.68 11.28
N GLN A 157 6.65 20.00 11.54
CA GLN A 157 5.31 20.39 11.04
C GLN A 157 4.22 20.36 12.13
N GLY A 158 4.54 20.04 13.39
CA GLY A 158 3.57 20.01 14.50
C GLY A 158 2.46 18.96 14.40
N GLY A 159 2.62 17.93 13.56
CA GLY A 159 1.58 16.93 13.26
C GLY A 159 1.67 15.62 14.06
N ALA A 160 0.53 14.91 14.15
CA ALA A 160 0.32 13.70 14.96
C ALA A 160 0.89 12.39 14.37
N GLY A 161 1.59 12.44 13.23
CA GLY A 161 2.07 11.27 12.48
C GLY A 161 1.55 11.30 11.05
N ASP A 162 1.66 10.19 10.31
CA ASP A 162 1.32 10.13 8.88
C ASP A 162 0.80 8.71 8.54
N ILE A 163 0.53 8.43 7.27
CA ILE A 163 0.04 7.15 6.77
C ILE A 163 0.78 6.79 5.49
N VAL A 164 1.07 5.50 5.28
CA VAL A 164 1.49 4.97 3.98
C VAL A 164 0.31 4.27 3.31
N TYR A 165 0.09 4.53 2.03
CA TYR A 165 -0.85 3.81 1.17
C TYR A 165 -0.11 3.14 0.02
N LEU A 166 -0.48 1.89 -0.25
CA LEU A 166 -0.25 1.21 -1.51
C LEU A 166 -1.55 1.26 -2.31
N VAL A 167 -1.53 1.86 -3.49
CA VAL A 167 -2.73 2.11 -4.32
C VAL A 167 -2.55 1.43 -5.67
N ARG A 168 -3.58 0.71 -6.13
CA ARG A 168 -3.58 0.05 -7.44
C ARG A 168 -3.68 1.06 -8.58
N ALA A 169 -3.43 0.59 -9.80
CA ALA A 169 -3.57 1.41 -11.00
C ALA A 169 -4.97 2.00 -11.20
N ASP A 170 -6.01 1.32 -10.74
CA ASP A 170 -7.42 1.76 -10.79
C ASP A 170 -7.79 2.79 -9.69
N GLY A 171 -6.84 3.17 -8.83
CA GLY A 171 -7.04 4.11 -7.74
C GLY A 171 -7.58 3.51 -6.45
N THR A 172 -7.88 2.21 -6.41
CA THR A 172 -8.30 1.53 -5.18
C THR A 172 -7.12 1.28 -4.25
N VAL A 173 -7.34 1.43 -2.94
CA VAL A 173 -6.30 1.13 -1.94
C VAL A 173 -6.07 -0.38 -1.91
N GLN A 174 -4.82 -0.79 -2.14
CA GLN A 174 -4.41 -2.16 -1.95
C GLN A 174 -4.21 -2.46 -0.48
N ASP A 175 -3.42 -1.64 0.21
CA ASP A 175 -3.04 -1.81 1.62
C ASP A 175 -2.61 -0.45 2.19
N SER A 176 -2.64 -0.30 3.51
CA SER A 176 -2.21 0.94 4.17
C SER A 176 -1.87 0.74 5.64
N HIS A 177 -1.10 1.67 6.20
CA HIS A 177 -0.87 1.73 7.64
C HIS A 177 -0.73 3.17 8.13
N SER A 178 -1.62 3.55 9.06
CA SER A 178 -1.57 4.85 9.76
C SER A 178 -0.79 4.74 11.06
N TYR A 179 0.05 5.74 11.31
CA TYR A 179 0.75 5.96 12.58
C TYR A 179 0.53 7.40 13.07
N GLN A 180 -0.69 7.90 12.82
CA GLN A 180 -1.13 9.26 13.17
C GLN A 180 -1.55 9.44 14.64
N THR A 181 -1.54 8.38 15.45
CA THR A 181 -1.87 8.51 16.87
C THR A 181 -0.62 8.89 17.65
N SER A 182 -0.74 9.87 18.55
CA SER A 182 0.38 10.32 19.40
C SER A 182 0.92 9.23 20.32
N SER A 183 0.13 8.17 20.58
CA SER A 183 0.52 7.01 21.37
C SER A 183 1.30 5.97 20.56
N MET A 184 1.36 6.08 19.23
CA MET A 184 2.15 5.17 18.40
C MET A 184 3.63 5.56 18.47
N PRO A 185 4.49 4.72 19.08
CA PRO A 185 5.92 4.97 19.06
C PRO A 185 6.41 4.83 17.62
N VAL A 186 7.17 5.81 17.14
CA VAL A 186 8.03 5.60 15.97
C VAL A 186 9.42 6.07 16.36
N ASN A 187 10.33 5.12 16.51
CA ASN A 187 11.71 5.44 16.88
C ASN A 187 12.51 5.73 15.60
N SER A 188 13.34 6.78 15.63
CA SER A 188 14.21 7.08 14.48
C SER A 188 15.10 5.88 14.15
N GLY A 189 15.16 5.53 12.88
CA GLY A 189 15.92 4.38 12.38
C GLY A 189 15.20 3.03 12.46
N TYR A 190 14.04 2.96 13.12
CA TYR A 190 13.25 1.75 13.23
C TYR A 190 12.10 1.74 12.22
N SER A 191 12.02 0.68 11.43
CA SER A 191 10.90 0.44 10.53
C SER A 191 9.70 -0.13 11.28
N PHE A 192 8.52 0.00 10.67
CA PHE A 192 7.38 -0.83 10.98
C PHE A 192 7.40 -2.06 10.08
N ASN A 193 7.21 -3.24 10.66
CA ASN A 193 7.10 -4.52 9.96
C ASN A 193 5.77 -5.20 10.26
N ARG A 194 5.31 -6.02 9.31
CA ARG A 194 4.25 -7.00 9.55
C ARG A 194 4.71 -8.04 10.58
N SER A 195 3.79 -8.42 11.47
CA SER A 195 3.99 -9.44 12.49
C SER A 195 2.83 -10.45 12.48
N PRO A 196 3.07 -11.73 12.15
CA PRO A 196 4.35 -12.28 11.65
C PRO A 196 4.81 -11.60 10.36
N ASP A 197 6.12 -11.60 10.11
CA ASP A 197 6.69 -11.13 8.85
C ASP A 197 6.04 -11.85 7.66
N LEU A 198 5.86 -11.15 6.53
CA LEU A 198 5.21 -11.65 5.32
C LEU A 198 3.75 -12.09 5.48
N SER A 199 3.08 -11.68 6.56
CA SER A 199 1.65 -11.94 6.76
C SER A 199 0.80 -10.77 6.24
N PRO A 200 -0.07 -10.99 5.23
CA PRO A 200 -0.97 -9.93 4.72
C PRO A 200 -1.99 -9.46 5.77
N THR A 201 -2.21 -10.26 6.81
CA THR A 201 -3.09 -9.95 7.95
C THR A 201 -2.31 -9.75 9.25
N GLY A 202 -0.98 -9.67 9.18
CA GLY A 202 -0.12 -9.42 10.33
C GLY A 202 -0.38 -8.05 10.93
N THR A 203 -0.28 -7.93 12.25
CA THR A 203 -0.31 -6.64 12.93
C THR A 203 1.00 -5.89 12.69
N TRP A 204 1.03 -4.60 12.98
CA TRP A 204 2.25 -3.79 12.84
C TRP A 204 3.02 -3.74 14.16
N VAL A 205 4.34 -3.93 14.07
CA VAL A 205 5.29 -3.78 15.18
C VAL A 205 6.53 -3.05 14.67
N GLU A 206 7.35 -2.49 15.55
CA GLU A 206 8.69 -2.05 15.14
C GLU A 206 9.54 -3.28 14.77
N GLY A 207 10.36 -3.18 13.71
CA GLY A 207 11.17 -4.31 13.22
C GLY A 207 12.04 -4.95 14.32
N TYR A 208 12.46 -4.16 15.31
CA TYR A 208 13.23 -4.62 16.45
C TYR A 208 12.51 -5.68 17.29
N SER A 209 11.17 -5.60 17.36
CA SER A 209 10.36 -6.53 18.13
C SER A 209 10.24 -7.92 17.50
N LEU A 210 10.60 -8.09 16.21
CA LEU A 210 10.58 -9.39 15.54
C LEU A 210 11.89 -10.15 15.73
N PHE A 211 13.02 -9.54 15.32
CA PHE A 211 14.33 -10.20 15.28
C PHE A 211 15.48 -9.27 15.72
N TYR A 212 15.21 -8.24 16.53
CA TYR A 212 16.20 -7.29 17.03
C TYR A 212 16.95 -6.52 15.93
N LYS A 213 16.28 -6.28 14.79
CA LYS A 213 16.79 -5.48 13.67
C LYS A 213 16.02 -4.18 13.57
N ALA A 214 16.72 -3.07 13.38
CA ALA A 214 16.06 -1.77 13.23
C ALA A 214 15.27 -1.67 11.91
N SER A 215 15.83 -2.22 10.83
CA SER A 215 15.16 -2.39 9.54
C SER A 215 15.88 -3.42 8.67
N THR A 216 15.18 -3.97 7.68
CA THR A 216 15.64 -5.05 6.79
C THR A 216 15.21 -4.87 5.32
N PRO A 217 15.32 -3.66 4.71
CA PRO A 217 14.84 -3.46 3.35
C PRO A 217 15.49 -4.42 2.35
N GLY A 218 14.66 -5.13 1.58
CA GLY A 218 15.09 -6.11 0.59
C GLY A 218 15.38 -7.50 1.17
N LYS A 219 15.05 -7.73 2.44
CA LYS A 219 15.22 -9.00 3.16
C LYS A 219 14.02 -9.26 4.07
N LYS A 220 13.87 -10.52 4.46
CA LYS A 220 12.94 -10.91 5.53
C LYS A 220 13.37 -10.26 6.85
N ALA A 221 12.45 -10.17 7.81
CA ALA A 221 12.71 -9.53 9.11
C ALA A 221 13.87 -10.18 9.89
N ASP A 222 14.18 -11.46 9.65
CA ASP A 222 15.33 -12.18 10.20
C ASP A 222 16.65 -11.93 9.42
N ASN A 223 16.63 -11.03 8.44
CA ASN A 223 17.71 -10.65 7.53
C ASN A 223 18.14 -11.77 6.56
N THR A 224 17.30 -12.79 6.36
CA THR A 224 17.46 -13.77 5.27
C THR A 224 16.87 -13.24 3.95
N ALA A 225 17.25 -13.86 2.82
CA ALA A 225 16.75 -13.46 1.50
C ALA A 225 15.28 -13.89 1.29
N PHE A 226 14.57 -13.16 0.43
CA PHE A 226 13.22 -13.52 -0.03
C PHE A 226 13.18 -14.79 -0.87
#